data_AF-Q9PPR1-F1
#
_entry.id   AF-Q9PPR1-F1
#
_cell.length_a   1.000
_cell.length_b   1.000
_cell.length_c   1.000
_cell.angle_alpha   90.00
_cell.angle_beta   90.00
_cell.angle_gamma   90.00
#
_symmetry.space_group_name_H-M   'P 1'
#
loop_
_entity.id
_entity.type
_entity.pdbx_description
1 polymer ?
#
loop_
_entity_poly.entity_id
_entity_poly.type
_entity_poly.pdbx_seq_one_letter_code
_entity_poly.pdbx_strand_id
1 'polypeptide(L)'
;MKRKNKIITSSLALLFTGVIATISIAACSKQNNQKTKNFNSQEQANKIIEAILNKKEGKDNFIDWVHWWNSPFQQARKLAKDLDKYIDLTKSKNFKSMIDKNEYKSTFSAQIENVIRIIKDDIKMYANSPFWKKWRQQKKTALFLINYAPIQKDDSQINAPGILLPAEYPLLYSKPDFEELPGFGAFFPTPKSMDAVDLLDTWKSFGSLISSKGNSVEKSVLASKLQNSFAKTADKVVYIYDDAIVPNIYDKNGNRNLKITQEFANWMINQNYKGYLAREFLKINQKNDLIPLPMSIVWHASYGIIGMHRMLYTLSKAFGMPKDELEHLKAQEKFKIPTLKKLLTNDELELKNGIQTIKTGIDSPFKYHRDQNRDDWKIWATNSQVLDICIALGLKPDLLVKGELSTSVHEDPNLAYYLNDVIKNQLSDIEQISIKKNHINWTATNYEPIKNLNVNLILMGVHGLIKNSAFKKMMDEGKQIKNWAFTDRRFSDETRQYVKKGEEDLYSQNASILGWDEFLKTKNNQ
;
A
#
# COMPACT_ATOMS: atom_id res chain seq x y z
N MET A 1 -21.32 52.52 32.20
CA MET A 1 -20.12 53.27 31.72
C MET A 1 -18.88 52.74 32.45
N LYS A 2 -17.74 52.77 31.76
CA LYS A 2 -16.45 52.11 32.05
C LYS A 2 -15.72 52.54 33.36
N ARG A 3 -14.92 51.58 33.89
CA ARG A 3 -13.60 51.69 34.61
C ARG A 3 -13.64 52.21 36.07
N LYS A 4 -12.76 51.84 37.02
CA LYS A 4 -11.64 50.86 37.19
C LYS A 4 -11.24 50.88 38.69
N ASN A 5 -10.65 49.77 39.15
CA ASN A 5 -9.59 49.61 40.17
C ASN A 5 -9.82 49.98 41.66
N LYS A 6 -9.58 48.98 42.53
CA LYS A 6 -8.50 48.91 43.56
C LYS A 6 -8.60 47.53 44.24
N ILE A 7 -7.50 46.85 44.55
CA ILE A 7 -6.93 46.69 45.90
C ILE A 7 -5.54 46.04 45.68
N ILE A 8 -4.45 46.77 45.94
CA ILE A 8 -3.60 46.81 47.15
C ILE A 8 -2.59 45.65 47.23
N THR A 9 -1.36 46.10 47.40
CA THR A 9 -0.06 45.43 47.46
C THR A 9 0.33 44.92 48.86
N SER A 10 1.30 43.99 48.88
CA SER A 10 2.33 43.78 49.91
C SER A 10 1.87 42.99 51.16
N SER A 11 2.59 42.07 51.81
CA SER A 11 3.94 41.46 51.75
C SER A 11 3.83 40.11 52.50
N LEU A 12 4.71 39.12 52.46
CA LEU A 12 6.02 39.07 53.12
C LEU A 12 6.62 37.67 52.90
N ALA A 13 7.94 37.61 52.90
CA ALA A 13 8.80 36.44 52.74
C ALA A 13 8.64 35.38 53.85
N LEU A 14 8.96 34.11 53.54
CA LEU A 14 9.90 33.33 54.36
C LEU A 14 10.43 32.11 53.61
N LEU A 15 11.76 32.08 53.52
CA LEU A 15 12.60 30.95 53.16
C LEU A 15 12.64 29.90 54.29
N PHE A 16 13.08 28.70 53.90
CA PHE A 16 13.78 27.66 54.66
C PHE A 16 13.04 26.37 55.08
N THR A 17 13.70 25.28 54.65
CA THR A 17 13.85 23.94 55.25
C THR A 17 12.66 22.99 55.33
N GLY A 18 12.70 22.00 54.41
CA GLY A 18 12.83 20.59 54.79
C GLY A 18 11.66 19.92 55.50
N VAL A 19 10.84 19.18 54.74
CA VAL A 19 10.27 17.92 55.21
C VAL A 19 10.35 16.90 54.07
N ILE A 20 11.20 15.91 54.30
CA ILE A 20 11.21 14.62 53.61
C ILE A 20 9.90 13.92 53.96
N ALA A 21 9.12 13.54 52.95
CA ALA A 21 8.06 12.55 53.09
C ALA A 21 8.28 11.46 52.03
N THR A 22 9.04 10.47 52.45
CA THR A 22 9.10 9.11 51.90
C THR A 22 7.71 8.53 51.67
N ILE A 23 7.41 8.13 50.43
CA ILE A 23 6.55 6.98 50.18
C ILE A 23 7.41 5.95 49.45
N SER A 24 7.96 5.04 50.25
CA SER A 24 8.57 3.80 49.81
C SER A 24 7.46 2.84 49.39
N ILE A 25 7.42 2.46 48.11
CA ILE A 25 6.90 1.15 47.70
C ILE A 25 8.08 0.41 47.09
N ALA A 26 8.75 -0.37 47.93
CA ALA A 26 9.70 -1.38 47.54
C ALA A 26 8.93 -2.68 47.23
N ALA A 27 9.03 -3.15 45.99
CA ALA A 27 9.02 -4.56 45.57
C ALA A 27 9.03 -4.60 44.03
N CYS A 28 10.01 -5.09 43.28
CA CYS A 28 11.26 -5.78 43.57
C CYS A 28 12.20 -5.51 42.37
N SER A 29 13.12 -4.55 42.47
CA SER A 29 14.26 -4.50 41.56
C SER A 29 15.40 -5.30 42.18
N LYS A 30 15.52 -6.59 41.81
CA LYS A 30 16.81 -7.26 41.93
C LYS A 30 17.77 -6.55 40.97
N GLN A 31 18.55 -5.62 41.50
CA GLN A 31 19.79 -5.17 40.88
C GLN A 31 20.69 -6.40 40.73
N ASN A 32 20.59 -7.07 39.59
CA ASN A 32 21.68 -7.92 39.14
C ASN A 32 22.81 -6.97 38.74
N ASN A 33 23.91 -7.04 39.49
CA ASN A 33 25.25 -6.73 39.01
C ASN A 33 25.56 -7.64 37.82
N GLN A 34 24.94 -7.39 36.68
CA GLN A 34 25.48 -7.83 35.41
C GLN A 34 26.62 -6.89 35.10
N LYS A 35 27.84 -7.39 35.33
CA LYS A 35 29.01 -7.00 34.53
C LYS A 35 28.50 -6.74 33.13
N THR A 36 28.57 -5.50 32.68
CA THR A 36 28.34 -5.12 31.30
C THR A 36 29.39 -5.85 30.47
N LYS A 37 29.09 -7.10 30.10
CA LYS A 37 29.68 -7.73 28.92
C LYS A 37 29.43 -6.71 27.83
N ASN A 38 30.50 -6.15 27.27
CA ASN A 38 30.45 -5.49 25.98
C ASN A 38 29.93 -6.54 25.00
N PHE A 39 28.61 -6.62 24.87
CA PHE A 39 27.95 -7.38 23.83
C PHE A 39 28.45 -6.76 22.53
N ASN A 40 29.05 -7.59 21.68
CA ASN A 40 29.36 -7.23 20.31
C ASN A 40 28.10 -6.58 19.71
N SER A 41 28.23 -5.42 19.07
CA SER A 41 27.12 -4.75 18.35
C SER A 41 26.29 -5.72 17.49
N GLN A 42 26.92 -6.77 16.96
CA GLN A 42 26.28 -7.85 16.21
C GLN A 42 25.43 -8.79 17.08
N GLU A 43 25.86 -9.15 18.29
CA GLU A 43 25.07 -9.99 19.20
C GLU A 43 23.81 -9.26 19.67
N GLN A 44 23.93 -7.97 19.97
CA GLN A 44 22.78 -7.13 20.32
C GLN A 44 21.83 -6.95 19.13
N ALA A 45 22.36 -6.69 17.93
CA ALA A 45 21.60 -6.68 16.69
C ALA A 45 20.83 -7.98 16.48
N ASN A 46 21.50 -9.13 16.69
CA ASN A 46 20.90 -10.44 16.51
C ASN A 46 19.73 -10.65 17.50
N LYS A 47 19.91 -10.30 18.78
CA LYS A 47 18.84 -10.38 19.79
C LYS A 47 17.62 -9.54 19.44
N ILE A 48 17.83 -8.33 18.92
CA ILE A 48 16.73 -7.44 18.48
C ILE A 48 15.97 -8.08 17.31
N ILE A 49 16.69 -8.58 16.30
CA ILE A 49 16.08 -9.23 15.13
C ILE A 49 15.30 -10.48 15.55
N GLU A 50 15.85 -11.31 16.43
CA GLU A 50 15.15 -12.48 16.95
C GLU A 50 13.89 -12.12 17.71
N ALA A 51 13.92 -11.07 18.51
CA ALA A 51 12.75 -10.61 19.25
C ALA A 51 11.67 -10.07 18.30
N ILE A 52 12.06 -9.38 17.21
CA ILE A 52 11.15 -8.94 16.16
C ILE A 52 10.46 -10.14 15.47
N LEU A 53 11.24 -11.15 15.11
CA LEU A 53 10.72 -12.33 14.40
C LEU A 53 9.82 -13.21 15.27
N ASN A 54 10.12 -13.30 16.56
CA ASN A 54 9.42 -14.19 17.48
C ASN A 54 8.29 -13.49 18.24
N LYS A 55 8.00 -12.20 17.98
CA LYS A 55 6.91 -11.50 18.66
C LYS A 55 5.58 -12.15 18.31
N LYS A 56 4.84 -12.62 19.33
CA LYS A 56 3.50 -13.20 19.20
C LYS A 56 2.47 -12.21 19.72
N GLU A 57 1.51 -11.80 18.90
CA GLU A 57 0.29 -11.14 19.37
C GLU A 57 -0.92 -12.00 19.01
N GLY A 58 -1.70 -12.44 20.01
CA GLY A 58 -3.07 -12.96 19.82
C GLY A 58 -3.21 -14.37 19.22
N LYS A 59 -4.45 -14.90 19.28
CA LYS A 59 -4.80 -16.32 19.08
C LYS A 59 -4.71 -16.87 17.64
N ASP A 60 -4.35 -16.05 16.66
CA ASP A 60 -4.11 -16.48 15.28
C ASP A 60 -2.76 -15.88 14.80
N ASN A 61 -1.99 -16.63 14.02
CA ASN A 61 -0.94 -16.13 13.09
C ASN A 61 0.51 -16.02 13.56
N PHE A 62 1.12 -17.18 13.82
CA PHE A 62 2.58 -17.36 13.73
C PHE A 62 3.14 -17.23 12.29
N ILE A 63 2.28 -17.26 11.26
CA ILE A 63 2.69 -17.53 9.87
C ILE A 63 2.71 -16.23 9.00
N ASP A 64 2.28 -15.07 9.50
CA ASP A 64 2.09 -13.89 8.63
C ASP A 64 3.16 -12.79 8.72
N TRP A 65 4.15 -12.90 9.62
CA TRP A 65 5.23 -11.91 9.70
C TRP A 65 6.41 -12.25 8.78
N VAL A 66 6.49 -13.52 8.38
CA VAL A 66 7.60 -14.03 7.57
C VAL A 66 7.39 -13.74 6.10
N HIS A 67 6.17 -13.59 5.58
CA HIS A 67 5.92 -13.41 4.14
C HIS A 67 5.55 -11.98 3.75
N TRP A 68 5.75 -11.66 2.47
CA TRP A 68 5.34 -10.39 1.87
C TRP A 68 3.86 -10.13 2.08
N TRP A 69 3.52 -9.07 2.82
CA TRP A 69 2.14 -8.68 3.10
C TRP A 69 1.45 -8.08 1.86
N ASN A 70 2.23 -7.49 0.96
CA ASN A 70 1.76 -6.88 -0.28
C ASN A 70 2.48 -7.52 -1.48
N SER A 71 1.80 -8.41 -2.22
CA SER A 71 2.29 -8.98 -3.47
C SER A 71 1.36 -8.63 -4.63
N PRO A 72 1.64 -7.53 -5.37
CA PRO A 72 0.79 -7.09 -6.48
C PRO A 72 0.73 -8.13 -7.60
N PHE A 73 1.79 -8.93 -7.78
CA PHE A 73 1.82 -10.02 -8.75
C PHE A 73 0.83 -11.14 -8.42
N GLN A 74 0.76 -11.55 -7.15
CA GLN A 74 -0.16 -12.61 -6.74
C GLN A 74 -1.61 -12.16 -6.74
N GLN A 75 -1.85 -10.90 -6.37
CA GLN A 75 -3.17 -10.25 -6.49
C GLN A 75 -3.63 -10.21 -7.96
N ALA A 76 -2.74 -9.85 -8.88
CA ALA A 76 -3.04 -9.85 -10.30
C ALA A 76 -3.29 -11.25 -10.88
N ARG A 77 -2.48 -12.25 -10.47
CA ARG A 77 -2.69 -13.66 -10.82
C ARG A 77 -4.03 -14.18 -10.36
N LYS A 78 -4.42 -13.87 -9.12
CA LYS A 78 -5.72 -14.26 -8.57
C LYS A 78 -6.86 -13.66 -9.40
N LEU A 79 -6.83 -12.33 -9.63
CA LEU A 79 -7.88 -11.67 -10.39
C LEU A 79 -7.99 -12.23 -11.81
N ALA A 80 -6.86 -12.42 -12.50
CA ALA A 80 -6.83 -12.98 -13.84
C ALA A 80 -7.38 -14.42 -13.93
N LYS A 81 -7.02 -15.29 -12.96
CA LYS A 81 -7.59 -16.64 -12.86
C LYS A 81 -9.09 -16.61 -12.60
N ASP A 82 -9.55 -15.71 -11.75
CA ASP A 82 -10.98 -15.57 -11.47
C ASP A 82 -11.72 -15.02 -12.70
N LEU A 83 -11.15 -14.07 -13.45
CA LEU A 83 -11.70 -13.61 -14.73
C LEU A 83 -11.86 -14.76 -15.73
N ASP A 84 -10.87 -15.64 -15.86
CA ASP A 84 -10.92 -16.79 -16.77
C ASP A 84 -12.03 -17.81 -16.41
N LYS A 85 -12.52 -17.84 -15.16
CA LYS A 85 -13.67 -18.67 -14.79
C LYS A 85 -14.98 -18.17 -15.41
N TYR A 86 -15.08 -16.86 -15.62
CA TYR A 86 -16.32 -16.22 -16.03
C TYR A 86 -16.30 -15.73 -17.48
N ILE A 87 -15.11 -15.56 -18.05
CA ILE A 87 -14.91 -15.01 -19.39
C ILE A 87 -14.16 -16.01 -20.27
N ASP A 88 -14.62 -16.16 -21.51
CA ASP A 88 -13.88 -16.75 -22.61
C ASP A 88 -13.43 -15.63 -23.56
N LEU A 89 -12.16 -15.26 -23.47
CA LEU A 89 -11.58 -14.19 -24.28
C LEU A 89 -11.59 -14.49 -25.78
N THR A 90 -11.61 -15.77 -26.17
CA THR A 90 -11.60 -16.17 -27.58
C THR A 90 -12.91 -15.85 -28.29
N LYS A 91 -13.98 -15.60 -27.51
CA LYS A 91 -15.30 -15.19 -28.02
C LYS A 91 -15.47 -13.68 -28.12
N SER A 92 -14.60 -12.89 -27.49
CA SER A 92 -14.62 -11.43 -27.62
C SER A 92 -14.00 -11.02 -28.95
N LYS A 93 -14.75 -10.37 -29.85
CA LYS A 93 -14.20 -9.87 -31.14
C LYS A 93 -12.97 -8.97 -30.94
N ASN A 94 -13.02 -8.06 -29.95
CA ASN A 94 -11.94 -7.12 -29.67
C ASN A 94 -10.63 -7.81 -29.28
N PHE A 95 -10.70 -8.84 -28.43
CA PHE A 95 -9.52 -9.57 -27.98
C PHE A 95 -9.11 -10.70 -28.93
N LYS A 96 -10.07 -11.39 -29.55
CA LYS A 96 -9.83 -12.45 -30.54
C LYS A 96 -8.91 -11.99 -31.65
N SER A 97 -9.16 -10.80 -32.22
CA SER A 97 -8.29 -10.27 -33.28
C SER A 97 -6.85 -10.06 -32.81
N MET A 98 -6.61 -9.71 -31.55
CA MET A 98 -5.26 -9.54 -31.00
C MET A 98 -4.61 -10.88 -30.67
N ILE A 99 -5.40 -11.86 -30.22
CA ILE A 99 -4.96 -13.24 -29.97
C ILE A 99 -4.52 -13.90 -31.28
N ASP A 100 -5.33 -13.79 -32.34
CA ASP A 100 -5.04 -14.38 -33.66
C ASP A 100 -3.77 -13.76 -34.29
N LYS A 101 -3.43 -12.50 -33.92
CA LYS A 101 -2.19 -11.81 -34.31
C LYS A 101 -1.01 -12.05 -33.35
N ASN A 102 -1.20 -12.85 -32.29
CA ASN A 102 -0.22 -13.09 -31.23
C ASN A 102 0.24 -11.82 -30.48
N GLU A 103 -0.56 -10.76 -30.51
CA GLU A 103 -0.35 -9.51 -29.76
C GLU A 103 -0.87 -9.62 -28.31
N TYR A 104 -1.75 -10.59 -28.05
CA TYR A 104 -2.38 -10.83 -26.76
C TYR A 104 -2.52 -12.34 -26.50
N LYS A 105 -2.46 -12.77 -25.23
CA LYS A 105 -2.60 -14.20 -24.88
C LYS A 105 -4.07 -14.64 -24.81
N SER A 106 -4.32 -15.92 -25.08
CA SER A 106 -5.69 -16.46 -25.19
C SER A 106 -6.52 -16.42 -23.90
N THR A 107 -5.88 -16.23 -22.73
CA THR A 107 -6.53 -16.12 -21.42
C THR A 107 -5.97 -14.95 -20.62
N PHE A 108 -6.73 -14.43 -19.66
CA PHE A 108 -6.24 -13.38 -18.76
C PHE A 108 -5.08 -13.89 -17.92
N SER A 109 -5.12 -15.15 -17.45
CA SER A 109 -4.01 -15.75 -16.69
C SER A 109 -2.72 -15.81 -17.50
N ALA A 110 -2.79 -16.20 -18.78
CA ALA A 110 -1.60 -16.21 -19.63
C ALA A 110 -1.11 -14.80 -19.93
N GLN A 111 -2.02 -13.84 -20.12
CA GLN A 111 -1.65 -12.45 -20.34
C GLN A 111 -0.98 -11.85 -19.12
N ILE A 112 -1.52 -12.07 -17.92
CA ILE A 112 -0.96 -11.46 -16.71
C ILE A 112 0.44 -12.00 -16.39
N GLU A 113 0.72 -13.28 -16.65
CA GLU A 113 2.08 -13.79 -16.49
C GLU A 113 3.06 -13.12 -17.47
N ASN A 114 2.64 -12.86 -18.71
CA ASN A 114 3.46 -12.10 -19.66
C ASN A 114 3.71 -10.67 -19.17
N VAL A 115 2.70 -9.99 -18.64
CA VAL A 115 2.82 -8.64 -18.07
C VAL A 115 3.73 -8.63 -16.84
N ILE A 116 3.54 -9.57 -15.91
CA ILE A 116 4.37 -9.71 -14.71
C ILE A 116 5.83 -9.94 -15.09
N ARG A 117 6.11 -10.82 -16.05
CA ARG A 117 7.47 -11.06 -16.54
C ARG A 117 8.12 -9.77 -17.05
N ILE A 118 7.41 -8.99 -17.87
CA ILE A 118 7.91 -7.72 -18.42
C ILE A 118 8.21 -6.72 -17.29
N ILE A 119 7.33 -6.59 -16.30
CA ILE A 119 7.54 -5.66 -15.18
C ILE A 119 8.68 -6.13 -14.27
N LYS A 120 8.82 -7.44 -14.05
CA LYS A 120 9.98 -8.00 -13.33
C LYS A 120 11.28 -7.69 -14.06
N ASP A 121 11.31 -7.78 -15.39
CA ASP A 121 12.48 -7.38 -16.18
C ASP A 121 12.80 -5.89 -15.98
N ASP A 122 11.79 -5.01 -16.00
CA ASP A 122 11.99 -3.57 -15.77
C ASP A 122 12.48 -3.28 -14.34
N ILE A 123 11.92 -3.97 -13.32
CA ILE A 123 12.41 -3.86 -11.93
C ILE A 123 13.88 -4.28 -11.86
N LYS A 124 14.24 -5.44 -12.44
CA LYS A 124 15.63 -5.94 -12.48
C LYS A 124 16.55 -4.98 -13.23
N MET A 125 16.09 -4.35 -14.30
CA MET A 125 16.83 -3.36 -15.06
C MET A 125 17.16 -2.14 -14.18
N TYR A 126 16.16 -1.53 -13.54
CA TYR A 126 16.38 -0.42 -12.61
C TYR A 126 17.26 -0.83 -11.43
N ALA A 127 16.99 -1.98 -10.80
CA ALA A 127 17.76 -2.47 -9.68
C ALA A 127 19.24 -2.69 -10.07
N ASN A 128 19.54 -3.09 -11.31
CA ASN A 128 20.90 -3.33 -11.79
C ASN A 128 21.57 -2.11 -12.44
N SER A 129 20.94 -0.94 -12.37
CA SER A 129 21.54 0.34 -12.74
C SER A 129 22.79 0.65 -11.90
N PRO A 130 23.78 1.40 -12.43
CA PRO A 130 24.94 1.86 -11.68
C PRO A 130 24.59 2.48 -10.31
N PHE A 131 23.55 3.32 -10.26
CA PHE A 131 23.09 3.97 -9.03
C PHE A 131 22.68 2.97 -7.95
N TRP A 132 21.74 2.06 -8.26
CA TRP A 132 21.22 1.11 -7.28
C TRP A 132 22.25 0.04 -6.91
N LYS A 133 23.12 -0.39 -7.84
CA LYS A 133 24.27 -1.25 -7.54
C LYS A 133 25.20 -0.61 -6.52
N LYS A 134 25.57 0.66 -6.73
CA LYS A 134 26.40 1.41 -5.79
C LYS A 134 25.72 1.54 -4.41
N TRP A 135 24.41 1.80 -4.39
CA TRP A 135 23.62 1.86 -3.15
C TRP A 135 23.74 0.58 -2.32
N ARG A 136 23.61 -0.58 -2.97
CA ARG A 136 23.76 -1.90 -2.35
C ARG A 136 25.18 -2.19 -1.89
N GLN A 137 26.19 -1.92 -2.73
CA GLN A 137 27.60 -2.12 -2.39
C GLN A 137 28.01 -1.31 -1.15
N GLN A 138 27.43 -0.12 -0.98
CA GLN A 138 27.65 0.75 0.17
C GLN A 138 26.79 0.37 1.40
N LYS A 139 25.99 -0.71 1.31
CA LYS A 139 25.04 -1.15 2.35
C LYS A 139 24.15 0.00 2.86
N LYS A 140 23.72 0.90 1.96
CA LYS A 140 22.93 2.07 2.34
C LYS A 140 21.54 1.69 2.81
N THR A 141 21.09 2.33 3.87
CA THR A 141 19.84 2.04 4.56
C THR A 141 18.74 3.03 4.24
N ALA A 142 17.50 2.56 4.19
CA ALA A 142 16.33 3.41 4.07
C ALA A 142 15.27 3.04 5.10
N LEU A 143 14.56 4.04 5.62
CA LEU A 143 13.35 3.86 6.41
C LEU A 143 12.14 4.33 5.64
N PHE A 144 11.03 3.62 5.84
CA PHE A 144 9.75 3.96 5.26
C PHE A 144 8.77 4.28 6.38
N LEU A 145 8.41 5.55 6.51
CA LEU A 145 7.57 6.08 7.56
C LEU A 145 6.16 6.32 7.03
N ILE A 146 5.16 5.99 7.84
CA ILE A 146 3.76 6.26 7.54
C ILE A 146 3.13 7.09 8.64
N ASN A 147 2.34 8.09 8.25
CA ASN A 147 1.51 8.83 9.18
C ASN A 147 0.08 8.91 8.69
N TYR A 148 -0.84 8.42 9.52
CA TYR A 148 -2.28 8.38 9.25
C TYR A 148 -3.04 9.53 9.94
N ALA A 149 -2.36 10.37 10.74
CA ALA A 149 -3.02 11.44 11.46
C ALA A 149 -3.47 12.56 10.50
N PRO A 150 -4.71 13.09 10.63
CA PRO A 150 -5.20 14.22 9.86
C PRO A 150 -4.26 15.43 10.07
N ILE A 151 -3.52 15.82 9.02
CA ILE A 151 -2.50 16.86 9.10
C ILE A 151 -3.19 18.21 9.15
N GLN A 152 -3.46 18.66 10.37
CA GLN A 152 -3.40 20.09 10.66
C GLN A 152 -1.91 20.47 10.71
N LYS A 153 -1.55 21.69 10.33
CA LYS A 153 -0.15 22.18 10.41
C LYS A 153 0.27 22.37 11.88
N ASP A 154 0.29 21.27 12.63
CA ASP A 154 0.73 21.16 14.01
C ASP A 154 1.87 20.14 14.02
N ASP A 155 3.06 20.62 14.40
CA ASP A 155 4.30 19.85 14.42
C ASP A 155 4.19 18.58 15.28
N SER A 156 3.30 18.57 16.28
CA SER A 156 3.14 17.45 17.22
C SER A 156 2.55 16.19 16.57
N GLN A 157 1.69 16.31 15.56
CA GLN A 157 1.03 15.15 14.93
C GLN A 157 1.88 14.51 13.83
N ILE A 158 2.73 15.29 13.15
CA ILE A 158 3.63 14.81 12.09
C ILE A 158 4.80 14.04 12.71
N ASN A 159 5.06 14.25 14.00
CA ASN A 159 6.18 13.68 14.74
C ASN A 159 5.94 12.29 15.34
N ALA A 160 4.77 11.69 15.10
CA ALA A 160 4.44 10.33 15.55
C ALA A 160 4.14 9.38 14.38
N PRO A 161 5.04 9.21 13.39
CA PRO A 161 4.87 8.21 12.34
C PRO A 161 5.05 6.79 12.88
N GLY A 162 4.49 5.81 12.19
CA GLY A 162 4.93 4.41 12.27
C GLY A 162 6.06 4.13 11.27
N ILE A 163 6.83 3.06 11.50
CA ILE A 163 7.82 2.56 10.53
C ILE A 163 7.29 1.28 9.89
N LEU A 164 7.13 1.26 8.58
CA LEU A 164 6.73 0.05 7.85
C LEU A 164 7.89 -0.96 7.85
N LEU A 165 7.56 -2.23 8.09
CA LEU A 165 8.52 -3.31 7.93
C LEU A 165 8.86 -3.52 6.44
N PRO A 166 10.03 -4.10 6.13
CA PRO A 166 10.40 -4.39 4.76
C PRO A 166 9.30 -5.11 3.98
N ALA A 167 8.64 -6.10 4.59
CA ALA A 167 7.53 -6.89 4.03
C ALA A 167 6.34 -6.07 3.48
N GLU A 168 6.17 -4.84 3.93
CA GLU A 168 5.11 -3.94 3.43
C GLU A 168 5.49 -3.28 2.10
N TYR A 169 6.79 -3.17 1.80
CA TYR A 169 7.29 -2.41 0.66
C TYR A 169 8.41 -3.14 -0.13
N PRO A 170 8.07 -4.28 -0.77
CA PRO A 170 9.03 -5.15 -1.45
C PRO A 170 9.85 -4.49 -2.54
N LEU A 171 9.29 -3.52 -3.26
CA LEU A 171 10.00 -2.87 -4.35
C LEU A 171 11.32 -2.24 -3.88
N LEU A 172 11.35 -1.70 -2.67
CA LEU A 172 12.54 -1.06 -2.12
C LEU A 172 13.52 -2.08 -1.53
N TYR A 173 13.02 -3.07 -0.77
CA TYR A 173 13.87 -3.90 0.08
C TYR A 173 14.23 -5.28 -0.51
N SER A 174 13.44 -5.79 -1.46
CA SER A 174 13.70 -7.12 -2.03
C SER A 174 15.00 -7.13 -2.84
N LYS A 175 15.70 -8.26 -2.81
CA LYS A 175 16.90 -8.51 -3.62
C LYS A 175 16.58 -8.38 -5.11
N PRO A 176 17.50 -7.85 -5.93
CA PRO A 176 17.28 -7.72 -7.37
C PRO A 176 17.04 -9.05 -8.10
N ASP A 177 17.69 -10.12 -7.65
CA ASP A 177 17.65 -11.45 -8.25
C ASP A 177 16.59 -12.37 -7.63
N PHE A 178 15.80 -11.87 -6.67
CA PHE A 178 14.70 -12.64 -6.10
C PHE A 178 13.56 -12.77 -7.11
N GLU A 179 13.46 -13.94 -7.76
CA GLU A 179 12.58 -14.17 -8.91
C GLU A 179 11.11 -13.88 -8.64
N GLU A 180 10.61 -14.16 -7.43
CA GLU A 180 9.20 -14.03 -7.16
C GLU A 180 8.73 -12.58 -7.02
N LEU A 181 9.56 -11.72 -6.41
CA LEU A 181 9.24 -10.32 -6.16
C LEU A 181 10.52 -9.48 -6.10
N PRO A 182 11.18 -9.24 -7.25
CA PRO A 182 12.44 -8.51 -7.26
C PRO A 182 12.25 -7.07 -6.78
N GLY A 183 13.33 -6.46 -6.29
CA GLY A 183 13.35 -5.07 -5.82
C GLY A 183 14.72 -4.42 -5.96
N PHE A 184 14.85 -3.20 -5.44
CA PHE A 184 16.09 -2.44 -5.51
C PHE A 184 17.17 -2.92 -4.53
N GLY A 185 16.78 -3.62 -3.47
CA GLY A 185 17.67 -4.10 -2.43
C GLY A 185 18.26 -2.98 -1.57
N ALA A 186 17.49 -1.97 -1.18
CA ALA A 186 17.93 -1.10 -0.09
C ALA A 186 17.97 -1.91 1.22
N PHE A 187 18.90 -1.58 2.11
CA PHE A 187 18.96 -2.24 3.42
C PHE A 187 17.94 -1.61 4.37
N PHE A 188 17.26 -2.44 5.15
CA PHE A 188 16.53 -1.96 6.32
C PHE A 188 17.52 -1.75 7.47
N PRO A 189 17.49 -0.61 8.18
CA PRO A 189 18.42 -0.40 9.28
C PRO A 189 18.12 -1.33 10.46
N THR A 190 19.18 -1.84 11.07
CA THR A 190 19.09 -2.54 12.35
C THR A 190 18.74 -1.54 13.47
N PRO A 191 17.69 -1.79 14.28
CA PRO A 191 17.41 -0.96 15.44
C PRO A 191 18.55 -1.03 16.46
N LYS A 192 18.78 0.07 17.18
CA LYS A 192 19.83 0.20 18.21
C LYS A 192 19.39 -0.28 19.59
N SER A 193 18.09 -0.41 19.82
CA SER A 193 17.53 -0.80 21.12
C SER A 193 16.35 -1.76 20.98
N MET A 194 16.00 -2.40 22.09
CA MET A 194 14.84 -3.30 22.20
C MET A 194 13.51 -2.53 22.23
N ASP A 195 13.52 -1.19 22.37
CA ASP A 195 12.31 -0.37 22.45
C ASP A 195 11.42 -0.55 21.20
N ALA A 196 12.03 -0.76 20.03
CA ALA A 196 11.32 -1.03 18.78
C ALA A 196 10.51 -2.33 18.84
N VAL A 197 10.97 -3.36 19.56
CA VAL A 197 10.27 -4.65 19.65
C VAL A 197 8.88 -4.47 20.24
N ASP A 198 8.75 -3.63 21.28
CA ASP A 198 7.46 -3.33 21.91
C ASP A 198 6.50 -2.62 20.96
N LEU A 199 7.01 -1.87 19.99
CA LEU A 199 6.22 -1.10 19.05
C LEU A 199 5.67 -1.92 17.89
N LEU A 200 6.18 -3.13 17.65
CA LEU A 200 5.65 -3.99 16.59
C LEU A 200 4.17 -4.27 16.80
N ASP A 201 3.33 -3.94 15.82
CA ASP A 201 1.88 -4.06 15.93
C ASP A 201 1.29 -5.02 14.88
N THR A 202 0.02 -5.38 15.07
CA THR A 202 -0.76 -6.18 14.12
C THR A 202 -0.85 -5.63 12.69
N TRP A 203 -0.39 -4.39 12.43
CA TRP A 203 -0.30 -3.80 11.10
C TRP A 203 1.08 -3.99 10.44
N LYS A 204 1.90 -4.91 10.96
CA LYS A 204 3.23 -5.26 10.41
C LYS A 204 4.15 -4.06 10.32
N SER A 205 4.13 -3.27 11.39
CA SER A 205 4.88 -2.02 11.47
C SER A 205 5.37 -1.79 12.88
N PHE A 206 6.33 -0.89 13.05
CA PHE A 206 6.65 -0.31 14.34
C PHE A 206 5.71 0.87 14.60
N GLY A 207 4.57 0.59 15.25
CA GLY A 207 3.69 1.58 15.87
C GLY A 207 2.75 2.36 14.94
N SER A 208 2.45 1.86 13.74
CA SER A 208 1.47 2.53 12.85
C SER A 208 0.05 2.53 13.42
N LEU A 209 -0.32 1.50 14.20
CA LEU A 209 -1.61 1.46 14.90
C LEU A 209 -1.72 2.61 15.90
N ILE A 210 -0.66 2.87 16.67
CA ILE A 210 -0.58 3.98 17.63
C ILE A 210 -0.51 5.32 16.89
N SER A 211 0.27 5.41 15.80
CA SER A 211 0.32 6.60 14.94
C SER A 211 -1.08 6.99 14.44
N SER A 212 -1.88 6.01 14.04
CA SER A 212 -3.24 6.22 13.53
C SER A 212 -4.26 6.51 14.64
N LYS A 213 -4.32 5.66 15.68
CA LYS A 213 -5.44 5.62 16.64
C LYS A 213 -5.08 6.03 18.06
N GLY A 214 -3.80 6.17 18.36
CA GLY A 214 -3.32 6.49 19.70
C GLY A 214 -3.66 7.91 20.14
N ASN A 215 -3.79 8.09 21.45
CA ASN A 215 -3.89 9.42 22.07
C ASN A 215 -2.51 10.13 22.10
N SER A 216 -2.49 11.38 22.56
CA SER A 216 -1.26 12.20 22.57
C SER A 216 -0.12 11.62 23.43
N VAL A 217 -0.45 10.96 24.55
CA VAL A 217 0.54 10.32 25.42
C VAL A 217 1.14 9.10 24.73
N GLU A 218 0.31 8.23 24.15
CA GLU A 218 0.76 7.05 23.42
C GLU A 218 1.63 7.44 22.21
N LYS A 219 1.26 8.50 21.49
CA LYS A 219 2.03 9.04 20.36
C LYS A 219 3.38 9.63 20.79
N SER A 220 3.45 10.26 21.96
CA SER A 220 4.71 10.76 22.53
C SER A 220 5.64 9.62 22.94
N VAL A 221 5.10 8.55 23.54
CA VAL A 221 5.85 7.34 23.88
C VAL A 221 6.34 6.63 22.62
N LEU A 222 5.49 6.52 21.58
CA LEU A 222 5.87 6.00 20.27
C LEU A 222 7.07 6.76 19.70
N ALA A 223 6.98 8.10 19.63
CA ALA A 223 8.04 8.94 19.08
C ALA A 223 9.36 8.73 19.83
N SER A 224 9.32 8.70 21.16
CA SER A 224 10.50 8.49 22.02
C SER A 224 11.15 7.11 21.79
N LYS A 225 10.34 6.04 21.76
CA LYS A 225 10.85 4.66 21.53
C LYS A 225 11.42 4.49 20.11
N LEU A 226 10.78 5.09 19.09
CA LEU A 226 11.31 5.09 17.73
C LEU A 226 12.62 5.87 17.63
N GLN A 227 12.70 7.04 18.27
CA GLN A 227 13.92 7.85 18.34
C GLN A 227 15.07 7.05 18.94
N ASN A 228 14.86 6.44 20.11
CA ASN A 228 15.87 5.60 20.77
C ASN A 228 16.37 4.47 19.88
N SER A 229 15.46 3.87 19.10
CA SER A 229 15.77 2.70 18.29
C SER A 229 16.40 3.05 16.94
N PHE A 230 15.96 4.11 16.27
CA PHE A 230 16.27 4.36 14.86
C PHE A 230 16.96 5.70 14.59
N ALA A 231 17.18 6.56 15.58
CA ALA A 231 17.92 7.81 15.36
C ALA A 231 19.29 7.54 14.73
N LYS A 232 19.63 8.28 13.67
CA LYS A 232 20.89 8.15 12.91
C LYS A 232 21.16 6.72 12.44
N THR A 233 20.18 6.07 11.83
CA THR A 233 20.32 4.72 11.25
C THR A 233 20.09 4.66 9.75
N ALA A 234 19.45 5.67 9.15
CA ALA A 234 19.03 5.65 7.75
C ALA A 234 19.86 6.61 6.89
N ASP A 235 20.24 6.20 5.68
CA ASP A 235 20.78 7.11 4.65
C ASP A 235 19.66 7.90 3.96
N LYS A 236 18.46 7.33 3.88
CA LYS A 236 17.23 7.99 3.37
C LYS A 236 16.03 7.69 4.25
N VAL A 237 15.12 8.64 4.37
CA VAL A 237 13.82 8.45 5.03
C VAL A 237 12.74 8.79 4.03
N VAL A 238 11.96 7.80 3.61
CA VAL A 238 10.74 8.00 2.84
C VAL A 238 9.61 8.25 3.83
N TYR A 239 8.96 9.39 3.75
CA TYR A 239 7.83 9.75 4.61
C TYR A 239 6.56 9.81 3.78
N ILE A 240 5.66 8.85 3.97
CA ILE A 240 4.34 8.90 3.34
C ILE A 240 3.32 9.60 4.24
N TYR A 241 2.63 10.57 3.65
CA TYR A 241 1.58 11.34 4.31
C TYR A 241 0.27 11.18 3.56
N ASP A 242 -0.84 11.09 4.28
CA ASP A 242 -2.16 11.15 3.66
C ASP A 242 -2.32 12.54 3.04
N ASP A 243 -2.45 12.56 1.73
CA ASP A 243 -2.53 13.79 0.97
C ASP A 243 -3.97 14.27 0.77
N ALA A 244 -4.98 13.45 1.07
CA ALA A 244 -6.38 13.86 0.97
C ALA A 244 -6.76 14.90 2.04
N ILE A 245 -6.04 14.92 3.16
CA ILE A 245 -6.24 15.84 4.30
C ILE A 245 -5.46 17.15 4.17
N VAL A 246 -4.62 17.32 3.14
CA VAL A 246 -3.87 18.57 2.95
C VAL A 246 -4.87 19.69 2.61
N PRO A 247 -4.87 20.81 3.37
CA PRO A 247 -5.83 21.88 3.15
C PRO A 247 -5.80 22.43 1.71
N ASN A 248 -6.98 22.66 1.14
CA ASN A 248 -7.16 23.21 -0.21
C ASN A 248 -6.55 22.36 -1.34
N ILE A 249 -6.21 21.10 -1.08
CA ILE A 249 -5.61 20.26 -2.11
C ILE A 249 -6.56 20.02 -3.29
N TYR A 250 -7.88 20.14 -3.09
CA TYR A 250 -8.90 20.11 -4.14
C TYR A 250 -9.48 21.50 -4.37
N ASP A 251 -9.68 21.86 -5.64
CA ASP A 251 -10.46 23.04 -6.02
C ASP A 251 -11.98 22.80 -5.85
N LYS A 252 -12.77 23.85 -6.07
CA LYS A 252 -14.25 23.79 -6.01
C LYS A 252 -14.90 22.80 -6.97
N ASN A 253 -14.17 22.34 -7.98
CA ASN A 253 -14.60 21.36 -8.98
C ASN A 253 -14.09 19.94 -8.65
N GLY A 254 -13.39 19.76 -7.53
CA GLY A 254 -12.79 18.49 -7.12
C GLY A 254 -11.47 18.17 -7.82
N ASN A 255 -10.86 19.11 -8.55
CA ASN A 255 -9.55 18.89 -9.16
C ASN A 255 -8.44 19.14 -8.16
N ARG A 256 -7.48 18.21 -8.10
CA ARG A 256 -6.33 18.36 -7.21
C ARG A 256 -5.34 19.41 -7.71
N ASN A 257 -4.88 20.28 -6.81
CA ASN A 257 -3.80 21.22 -7.04
C ASN A 257 -2.44 20.59 -6.68
N LEU A 258 -1.71 20.12 -7.69
CA LEU A 258 -0.39 19.52 -7.53
C LEU A 258 0.65 20.48 -6.95
N LYS A 259 0.48 21.79 -7.15
CA LYS A 259 1.37 22.80 -6.58
C LYS A 259 1.31 22.77 -5.05
N ILE A 260 0.11 22.65 -4.47
CA ILE A 260 -0.08 22.55 -3.01
C ILE A 260 0.58 21.29 -2.45
N THR A 261 0.53 20.18 -3.19
CA THR A 261 1.21 18.94 -2.80
C THR A 261 2.73 19.14 -2.75
N GLN A 262 3.29 19.80 -3.77
CA GLN A 262 4.72 20.08 -3.82
C GLN A 262 5.15 21.09 -2.75
N GLU A 263 4.36 22.14 -2.52
CA GLU A 263 4.60 23.13 -1.46
C GLU A 263 4.60 22.46 -0.08
N PHE A 264 3.69 21.52 0.17
CA PHE A 264 3.64 20.75 1.41
C PHE A 264 4.86 19.83 1.58
N ALA A 265 5.24 19.10 0.53
CA ALA A 265 6.47 18.31 0.53
C ALA A 265 7.71 19.17 0.81
N ASN A 266 7.81 20.34 0.18
CA ASN A 266 8.90 21.29 0.43
C ASN A 266 8.88 21.81 1.88
N TRP A 267 7.70 22.05 2.45
CA TRP A 267 7.56 22.46 3.84
C TRP A 267 8.06 21.35 4.79
N MET A 268 7.72 20.08 4.57
CA MET A 268 8.24 18.95 5.36
C MET A 268 9.78 18.85 5.27
N ILE A 269 10.32 18.98 4.06
CA ILE A 269 11.77 18.96 3.82
C ILE A 269 12.46 20.10 4.58
N ASN A 270 11.82 21.26 4.71
CA ASN A 270 12.40 22.43 5.37
C ASN A 270 12.21 22.47 6.89
N GLN A 271 11.56 21.48 7.49
CA GLN A 271 11.43 21.39 8.95
C GLN A 271 12.81 21.32 9.64
N ASN A 272 12.90 21.94 10.81
CA ASN A 272 14.12 21.90 11.61
C ASN A 272 14.41 20.48 12.08
N TYR A 273 15.70 20.12 12.14
CA TYR A 273 16.13 18.79 12.56
C TYR A 273 15.80 18.48 14.02
N LYS A 274 15.94 19.47 14.92
CA LYS A 274 15.66 19.27 16.35
C LYS A 274 14.15 19.20 16.56
N GLY A 275 13.66 18.03 16.96
CA GLY A 275 12.25 17.84 17.27
C GLY A 275 11.41 17.33 16.10
N TYR A 276 11.99 17.14 14.90
CA TYR A 276 11.31 16.42 13.81
C TYR A 276 11.93 15.04 13.60
N LEU A 277 11.29 14.04 14.18
CA LEU A 277 11.68 12.64 14.30
C LEU A 277 12.12 12.02 12.97
N ALA A 278 11.41 12.32 11.87
CA ALA A 278 11.77 11.83 10.55
C ALA A 278 13.19 12.24 10.13
N ARG A 279 13.61 13.46 10.47
CA ARG A 279 14.98 13.93 10.23
C ARG A 279 15.99 13.33 11.19
N GLU A 280 15.58 13.04 12.42
CA GLU A 280 16.46 12.45 13.43
C GLU A 280 16.91 11.02 13.09
N PHE A 281 16.15 10.30 12.27
CA PHE A 281 16.55 8.98 11.78
C PHE A 281 17.70 9.01 10.78
N LEU A 282 17.98 10.15 10.15
CA LEU A 282 19.03 10.28 9.15
C LEU A 282 20.43 10.23 9.78
N LYS A 283 21.33 9.44 9.19
CA LYS A 283 22.76 9.40 9.56
C LYS A 283 23.42 10.76 9.37
N ILE A 284 23.13 11.40 8.23
CA ILE A 284 23.57 12.75 7.88
C ILE A 284 22.33 13.57 7.59
N ASN A 285 22.22 14.73 8.22
CA ASN A 285 21.04 15.58 8.12
C ASN A 285 21.03 16.45 6.84
N GLN A 286 20.99 15.81 5.67
CA GLN A 286 20.83 16.53 4.40
C GLN A 286 19.35 16.68 4.06
N LYS A 287 18.94 17.86 3.57
CA LYS A 287 17.54 18.15 3.22
C LYS A 287 16.95 17.12 2.26
N ASN A 288 17.73 16.72 1.25
CA ASN A 288 17.29 15.81 0.19
C ASN A 288 17.27 14.33 0.60
N ASP A 289 17.61 14.01 1.85
CA ASP A 289 17.58 12.64 2.37
C ASP A 289 16.24 12.30 3.04
N LEU A 290 15.43 13.32 3.35
CA LEU A 290 14.01 13.16 3.66
C LEU A 290 13.19 13.27 2.37
N ILE A 291 12.45 12.21 2.06
CA ILE A 291 11.68 12.03 0.83
C ILE A 291 10.19 12.00 1.21
N PRO A 292 9.50 13.15 1.25
CA PRO A 292 8.05 13.19 1.43
C PRO A 292 7.35 12.70 0.17
N LEU A 293 6.43 11.74 0.30
CA LEU A 293 5.60 11.28 -0.81
C LEU A 293 4.13 11.18 -0.39
N PRO A 294 3.18 11.57 -1.25
CA PRO A 294 1.77 11.41 -0.95
C PRO A 294 1.38 9.92 -0.96
N MET A 295 0.57 9.50 0.02
CA MET A 295 0.07 8.11 0.11
C MET A 295 -0.62 7.68 -1.18
N SER A 296 -1.30 8.60 -1.84
CA SER A 296 -1.98 8.34 -3.11
C SER A 296 -1.10 7.89 -4.28
N ILE A 297 0.20 8.20 -4.24
CA ILE A 297 1.18 7.83 -5.29
C ILE A 297 1.99 6.61 -4.90
N VAL A 298 2.09 6.30 -3.60
CA VAL A 298 2.98 5.24 -3.11
C VAL A 298 2.23 4.09 -2.46
N TRP A 299 1.37 4.38 -1.49
CA TRP A 299 0.61 3.35 -0.78
C TRP A 299 -0.43 2.70 -1.69
N HIS A 300 -1.21 3.46 -2.46
CA HIS A 300 -2.15 2.84 -3.42
C HIS A 300 -1.44 2.20 -4.61
N ALA A 301 -0.24 2.66 -4.96
CA ALA A 301 0.53 2.11 -6.06
C ALA A 301 1.18 0.76 -5.72
N SER A 302 1.49 0.50 -4.45
CA SER A 302 2.11 -0.78 -4.04
C SER A 302 1.20 -2.00 -4.17
N TYR A 303 -0.11 -1.80 -4.32
CA TYR A 303 -1.08 -2.88 -4.55
C TYR A 303 -1.30 -3.21 -6.03
N GLY A 304 -0.82 -2.35 -6.93
CA GLY A 304 -1.09 -2.44 -8.36
C GLY A 304 0.15 -2.79 -9.19
N ILE A 305 -0.09 -3.35 -10.37
CA ILE A 305 0.93 -3.68 -11.37
C ILE A 305 1.49 -2.41 -12.02
N ILE A 306 0.60 -1.49 -12.44
CA ILE A 306 0.97 -0.20 -13.02
C ILE A 306 1.58 0.70 -11.96
N GLY A 307 1.03 0.68 -10.75
CA GLY A 307 1.55 1.38 -9.60
C GLY A 307 3.00 1.01 -9.32
N MET A 308 3.30 -0.29 -9.20
CA MET A 308 4.67 -0.80 -9.05
C MET A 308 5.61 -0.31 -10.16
N HIS A 309 5.19 -0.42 -11.41
CA HIS A 309 5.99 0.05 -12.53
C HIS A 309 6.25 1.57 -12.45
N ARG A 310 5.24 2.38 -12.11
CA ARG A 310 5.39 3.83 -11.94
C ARG A 310 6.29 4.21 -10.75
N MET A 311 6.32 3.38 -9.72
CA MET A 311 7.23 3.58 -8.58
C MET A 311 8.70 3.40 -8.95
N LEU A 312 9.04 2.71 -10.05
CA LEU A 312 10.42 2.54 -10.51
C LEU A 312 11.13 3.87 -10.72
N TYR A 313 10.55 4.70 -11.60
CA TYR A 313 11.03 6.03 -11.90
C TYR A 313 10.88 6.96 -10.68
N THR A 314 9.73 6.90 -10.00
CA THR A 314 9.42 7.81 -8.87
C THR A 314 10.41 7.67 -7.72
N LEU A 315 10.67 6.44 -7.27
CA LEU A 315 11.62 6.17 -6.21
C LEU A 315 13.05 6.44 -6.65
N SER A 316 13.46 6.01 -7.86
CA SER A 316 14.82 6.23 -8.34
C SER A 316 15.16 7.73 -8.43
N LYS A 317 14.22 8.53 -8.94
CA LYS A 317 14.33 9.99 -8.94
C LYS A 317 14.44 10.54 -7.52
N ALA A 318 13.56 10.10 -6.63
CA ALA A 318 13.49 10.60 -5.25
C ALA A 318 14.73 10.24 -4.42
N PHE A 319 15.36 9.10 -4.70
CA PHE A 319 16.61 8.67 -4.06
C PHE A 319 17.84 9.43 -4.60
N GLY A 320 17.68 10.20 -5.69
CA GLY A 320 18.73 11.04 -6.25
C GLY A 320 19.52 10.37 -7.37
N MET A 321 18.91 9.44 -8.12
CA MET A 321 19.53 8.90 -9.34
C MET A 321 19.84 10.04 -10.32
N PRO A 322 21.03 10.05 -10.95
CA PRO A 322 21.37 11.04 -11.98
C PRO A 322 20.33 11.08 -13.10
N LYS A 323 19.99 12.29 -13.57
CA LYS A 323 18.94 12.50 -14.57
C LYS A 323 19.20 11.70 -15.85
N ASP A 324 20.43 11.72 -16.36
CA ASP A 324 20.76 11.04 -17.62
C ASP A 324 20.62 9.51 -17.51
N GLU A 325 21.01 8.94 -16.37
CA GLU A 325 20.82 7.51 -16.06
C GLU A 325 19.33 7.17 -15.94
N LEU A 326 18.56 8.01 -15.24
CA LEU A 326 17.13 7.82 -15.03
C LEU A 326 16.33 7.89 -16.35
N GLU A 327 16.60 8.89 -17.20
CA GLU A 327 15.92 9.02 -18.49
C GLU A 327 16.33 7.90 -19.46
N HIS A 328 17.58 7.44 -19.41
CA HIS A 328 18.03 6.29 -20.17
C HIS A 328 17.28 5.01 -19.78
N LEU A 329 17.11 4.74 -18.47
CA LEU A 329 16.31 3.62 -17.98
C LEU A 329 14.84 3.76 -18.38
N LYS A 330 14.27 4.96 -18.26
CA LYS A 330 12.88 5.24 -18.64
C LYS A 330 12.61 4.93 -20.12
N ALA A 331 13.55 5.26 -21.00
CA ALA A 331 13.46 4.96 -22.42
C ALA A 331 13.53 3.45 -22.73
N GLN A 332 14.19 2.66 -21.87
CA GLN A 332 14.35 1.21 -22.03
C GLN A 332 13.23 0.37 -21.41
N GLU A 333 12.32 0.98 -20.62
CA GLU A 333 11.20 0.28 -20.03
C GLU A 333 10.41 -0.49 -21.09
N LYS A 334 10.26 -1.79 -20.86
CA LYS A 334 9.56 -2.70 -21.75
C LYS A 334 8.05 -2.62 -21.54
N PHE A 335 7.60 -2.44 -20.30
CA PHE A 335 6.17 -2.31 -20.02
C PHE A 335 5.63 -0.98 -20.54
N LYS A 336 4.53 -1.06 -21.29
CA LYS A 336 3.75 0.09 -21.74
C LYS A 336 2.30 -0.15 -21.34
N ILE A 337 1.62 0.92 -20.93
CA ILE A 337 0.19 0.86 -20.63
C ILE A 337 -0.55 0.49 -21.92
N PRO A 338 -1.31 -0.61 -21.95
CA PRO A 338 -1.99 -1.05 -23.16
C PRO A 338 -3.14 -0.09 -23.54
N THR A 339 -3.53 -0.14 -24.81
CA THR A 339 -4.81 0.45 -25.24
C THR A 339 -5.95 -0.41 -24.73
N LEU A 340 -6.89 0.19 -24.00
CA LEU A 340 -7.95 -0.54 -23.33
C LEU A 340 -9.06 -0.96 -24.29
N LYS A 341 -9.53 -2.20 -24.14
CA LYS A 341 -10.56 -2.82 -24.97
C LYS A 341 -11.74 -3.28 -24.11
N LYS A 342 -12.96 -3.02 -24.59
CA LYS A 342 -14.17 -3.63 -24.02
C LYS A 342 -14.27 -5.09 -24.45
N LEU A 343 -14.95 -5.93 -23.68
CA LEU A 343 -15.20 -7.32 -24.09
C LEU A 343 -16.13 -7.41 -25.30
N LEU A 344 -17.09 -6.49 -25.42
CA LEU A 344 -18.03 -6.44 -26.53
C LEU A 344 -17.88 -5.13 -27.30
N THR A 345 -18.13 -5.18 -28.61
CA THR A 345 -18.17 -4.00 -29.47
C THR A 345 -19.58 -3.41 -29.51
N ASN A 346 -19.72 -2.13 -29.89
CA ASN A 346 -21.03 -1.48 -29.94
C ASN A 346 -22.00 -2.14 -30.95
N ASP A 347 -21.50 -2.79 -32.01
CA ASP A 347 -22.31 -3.52 -32.98
C ASP A 347 -22.86 -4.85 -32.43
N GLU A 348 -22.31 -5.37 -31.33
CA GLU A 348 -22.79 -6.57 -30.64
C GLU A 348 -23.89 -6.26 -29.63
N LEU A 349 -24.25 -4.98 -29.48
CA LEU A 349 -25.15 -4.49 -28.45
C LEU A 349 -26.40 -3.86 -29.05
N GLU A 350 -27.53 -3.99 -28.36
CA GLU A 350 -28.80 -3.36 -28.71
C GLU A 350 -29.47 -2.77 -27.47
N LEU A 351 -30.50 -1.93 -27.67
CA LEU A 351 -31.29 -1.34 -26.60
C LEU A 351 -32.65 -2.02 -26.55
N LYS A 352 -32.93 -2.78 -25.49
CA LYS A 352 -34.25 -3.40 -25.21
C LYS A 352 -34.85 -2.76 -23.95
N ASN A 353 -36.02 -2.14 -24.07
CA ASN A 353 -36.71 -1.48 -22.95
C ASN A 353 -35.84 -0.46 -22.18
N GLY A 354 -34.99 0.30 -22.90
CA GLY A 354 -34.08 1.28 -22.30
C GLY A 354 -32.84 0.68 -21.63
N ILE A 355 -32.65 -0.64 -21.71
CA ILE A 355 -31.50 -1.36 -21.15
C ILE A 355 -30.62 -1.89 -22.29
N GLN A 356 -29.31 -1.66 -22.20
CA GLN A 356 -28.37 -2.11 -23.21
C GLN A 356 -28.04 -3.60 -23.02
N THR A 357 -28.31 -4.42 -24.02
CA THR A 357 -28.23 -5.89 -24.01
C THR A 357 -27.32 -6.41 -25.12
N ILE A 358 -26.82 -7.65 -25.01
CA ILE A 358 -26.16 -8.34 -26.13
C ILE A 358 -27.23 -8.71 -27.17
N LYS A 359 -26.94 -8.54 -28.46
CA LYS A 359 -27.83 -8.98 -29.54
C LYS A 359 -28.00 -10.51 -29.56
N THR A 360 -29.20 -10.96 -29.90
CA THR A 360 -29.48 -12.38 -30.13
C THR A 360 -28.55 -12.96 -31.19
N GLY A 361 -27.99 -14.15 -30.94
CA GLY A 361 -27.10 -14.85 -31.88
C GLY A 361 -25.63 -14.42 -31.84
N ILE A 362 -25.27 -13.45 -31.00
CA ILE A 362 -23.86 -13.16 -30.67
C ILE A 362 -23.37 -14.17 -29.65
N ASP A 363 -22.21 -14.79 -29.91
CA ASP A 363 -21.56 -15.65 -28.93
C ASP A 363 -20.96 -14.79 -27.82
N SER A 364 -21.58 -14.84 -26.64
CA SER A 364 -21.18 -14.02 -25.50
C SER A 364 -19.80 -14.44 -24.98
N PRO A 365 -18.87 -13.49 -24.70
CA PRO A 365 -17.63 -13.79 -24.01
C PRO A 365 -17.88 -14.19 -22.54
N PHE A 366 -19.06 -13.93 -21.99
CA PHE A 366 -19.40 -14.34 -20.64
C PHE A 366 -19.92 -15.78 -20.64
N LYS A 367 -19.31 -16.64 -19.81
CA LYS A 367 -19.69 -18.05 -19.67
C LYS A 367 -21.01 -18.24 -18.92
N TYR A 368 -21.42 -17.23 -18.13
CA TYR A 368 -22.67 -17.25 -17.36
C TYR A 368 -23.32 -15.86 -17.37
N HIS A 369 -24.66 -15.84 -17.51
CA HIS A 369 -25.48 -14.63 -17.44
C HIS A 369 -26.28 -14.58 -16.14
N ARG A 370 -26.39 -13.40 -15.53
CA ARG A 370 -27.10 -13.15 -14.27
C ARG A 370 -28.56 -13.65 -14.26
N ASP A 371 -29.28 -13.48 -15.35
CA ASP A 371 -30.61 -14.06 -15.59
C ASP A 371 -30.52 -14.96 -16.84
N GLN A 372 -31.25 -16.08 -16.87
CA GLN A 372 -31.35 -16.91 -18.09
C GLN A 372 -32.17 -16.21 -19.19
N ASN A 373 -32.96 -15.19 -18.82
CA ASN A 373 -33.86 -14.45 -19.70
C ASN A 373 -33.41 -12.99 -19.97
N ARG A 374 -32.21 -12.58 -19.53
CA ARG A 374 -31.66 -11.24 -19.82
C ARG A 374 -30.21 -11.30 -20.28
N ASP A 375 -29.92 -10.48 -21.27
CA ASP A 375 -28.59 -10.32 -21.87
C ASP A 375 -27.75 -9.31 -21.08
N ASP A 376 -27.47 -9.65 -19.83
CA ASP A 376 -26.66 -8.81 -18.94
C ASP A 376 -25.18 -8.94 -19.31
N TRP A 377 -24.43 -7.82 -19.43
CA TRP A 377 -23.05 -7.86 -19.94
C TRP A 377 -22.07 -6.80 -19.41
N LYS A 378 -22.49 -5.78 -18.63
CA LYS A 378 -21.53 -4.77 -18.17
C LYS A 378 -20.53 -5.35 -17.18
N ILE A 379 -19.26 -4.96 -17.32
CA ILE A 379 -18.22 -5.23 -16.33
C ILE A 379 -18.06 -4.01 -15.43
N TRP A 380 -18.10 -4.26 -14.14
CA TRP A 380 -17.90 -3.26 -13.12
C TRP A 380 -16.57 -3.50 -12.40
N ALA A 381 -15.66 -2.52 -12.44
CA ALA A 381 -14.48 -2.48 -11.57
C ALA A 381 -14.67 -1.56 -10.36
N THR A 382 -14.40 -2.07 -9.16
CA THR A 382 -14.38 -1.28 -7.91
C THR A 382 -12.94 -0.97 -7.49
N ASN A 383 -12.72 0.15 -6.81
CA ASN A 383 -11.43 0.58 -6.24
C ASN A 383 -10.26 0.69 -7.24
N SER A 384 -9.13 1.20 -6.74
CA SER A 384 -7.95 1.49 -7.56
C SER A 384 -7.10 0.27 -7.89
N GLN A 385 -6.99 -0.68 -6.96
CA GLN A 385 -6.17 -1.89 -7.12
C GLN A 385 -6.69 -2.77 -8.26
N VAL A 386 -7.99 -3.05 -8.27
CA VAL A 386 -8.60 -3.85 -9.34
C VAL A 386 -8.56 -3.09 -10.66
N LEU A 387 -8.81 -1.78 -10.64
CA LEU A 387 -8.72 -0.96 -11.83
C LEU A 387 -7.31 -0.99 -12.43
N ASP A 388 -6.27 -0.88 -11.61
CA ASP A 388 -4.87 -1.03 -12.03
C ASP A 388 -4.66 -2.37 -12.77
N ILE A 389 -5.08 -3.49 -12.17
CA ILE A 389 -4.91 -4.82 -12.76
C ILE A 389 -5.72 -4.96 -14.06
N CYS A 390 -6.93 -4.39 -14.12
CA CYS A 390 -7.74 -4.36 -15.34
C CYS A 390 -7.03 -3.60 -16.46
N ILE A 391 -6.48 -2.42 -16.15
CA ILE A 391 -5.71 -1.63 -17.11
C ILE A 391 -4.46 -2.40 -17.54
N ALA A 392 -3.76 -3.07 -16.62
CA ALA A 392 -2.58 -3.89 -16.96
C ALA A 392 -2.92 -5.06 -17.91
N LEU A 393 -4.13 -5.62 -17.78
CA LEU A 393 -4.69 -6.62 -18.69
C LEU A 393 -5.24 -6.02 -20.00
N GLY A 394 -5.22 -4.71 -20.20
CA GLY A 394 -5.84 -4.09 -21.38
C GLY A 394 -7.37 -4.13 -21.38
N LEU A 395 -7.99 -4.45 -20.24
CA LEU A 395 -9.43 -4.53 -20.09
C LEU A 395 -10.01 -3.16 -19.74
N LYS A 396 -10.92 -2.67 -20.59
CA LYS A 396 -11.74 -1.50 -20.32
C LYS A 396 -13.02 -1.95 -19.59
N PRO A 397 -13.23 -1.57 -18.31
CA PRO A 397 -14.51 -1.81 -17.64
C PRO A 397 -15.61 -0.97 -18.31
N ASP A 398 -16.87 -1.34 -18.09
CA ASP A 398 -18.01 -0.57 -18.57
C ASP A 398 -18.52 0.44 -17.55
N LEU A 399 -18.22 0.20 -16.27
CA LEU A 399 -18.61 1.03 -15.14
C LEU A 399 -17.46 1.19 -14.14
N LEU A 400 -17.31 2.41 -13.61
CA LEU A 400 -16.43 2.71 -12.48
C LEU A 400 -17.26 3.10 -11.26
N VAL A 401 -16.83 2.65 -10.08
CA VAL A 401 -17.49 3.04 -8.82
C VAL A 401 -16.59 3.85 -7.91
N LYS A 402 -17.17 4.95 -7.42
CA LYS A 402 -16.57 5.87 -6.46
C LYS A 402 -17.15 5.68 -5.07
N GLY A 403 -16.27 5.48 -4.07
CA GLY A 403 -16.57 5.53 -2.64
C GLY A 403 -16.56 4.18 -1.91
N GLU A 404 -17.22 4.13 -0.74
CA GLU A 404 -17.15 3.12 0.34
C GLU A 404 -17.43 1.63 -0.03
N LEU A 405 -17.77 1.30 -1.28
CA LEU A 405 -17.81 -0.10 -1.74
C LEU A 405 -16.39 -0.67 -1.88
N SER A 406 -15.36 0.19 -1.91
CA SER A 406 -14.01 -0.22 -1.53
C SER A 406 -14.02 -0.49 -0.03
N THR A 407 -13.89 -1.75 0.35
CA THR A 407 -13.89 -2.27 1.73
C THR A 407 -12.94 -1.59 2.74
N SER A 408 -12.24 -0.52 2.40
CA SER A 408 -11.43 0.28 3.33
C SER A 408 -11.88 1.73 3.51
N VAL A 409 -13.00 2.23 2.97
CA VAL A 409 -13.42 3.67 3.05
C VAL A 409 -12.42 4.69 2.45
N HIS A 410 -11.18 4.27 2.17
CA HIS A 410 -10.03 5.07 1.78
C HIS A 410 -9.64 4.94 0.29
N GLU A 411 -10.44 4.26 -0.57
CA GLU A 411 -10.02 3.88 -1.94
C GLU A 411 -11.06 4.20 -3.02
N ASP A 412 -11.36 5.48 -3.21
CA ASP A 412 -11.92 5.98 -4.46
C ASP A 412 -10.85 5.86 -5.58
N PRO A 413 -11.17 5.36 -6.79
CA PRO A 413 -10.26 5.38 -7.94
C PRO A 413 -9.59 6.75 -8.20
N ASN A 414 -10.25 7.86 -7.86
CA ASN A 414 -9.66 9.20 -7.96
C ASN A 414 -8.51 9.43 -6.96
N LEU A 415 -8.44 8.63 -5.88
CA LEU A 415 -7.34 8.65 -4.92
C LEU A 415 -6.10 7.91 -5.45
N ALA A 416 -6.21 7.08 -6.49
CA ALA A 416 -5.05 6.48 -7.16
C ALA A 416 -4.57 7.35 -8.32
N TYR A 417 -4.01 8.51 -7.99
CA TYR A 417 -3.56 9.49 -8.99
C TYR A 417 -2.55 8.96 -9.99
N TYR A 418 -1.83 7.90 -9.63
CA TYR A 418 -0.89 7.27 -10.54
C TYR A 418 -1.61 6.67 -11.79
N LEU A 419 -2.93 6.47 -11.74
CA LEU A 419 -3.79 6.05 -12.85
C LEU A 419 -4.49 7.21 -13.58
N ASN A 420 -4.35 8.46 -13.11
CA ASN A 420 -5.16 9.59 -13.58
C ASN A 420 -5.05 9.82 -15.10
N ASP A 421 -3.87 9.65 -15.68
CA ASP A 421 -3.68 9.83 -17.13
C ASP A 421 -4.46 8.78 -17.93
N VAL A 422 -4.52 7.54 -17.42
CA VAL A 422 -5.34 6.48 -18.03
C VAL A 422 -6.81 6.80 -17.86
N ILE A 423 -7.20 7.25 -16.67
CA ILE A 423 -8.60 7.62 -16.37
C ILE A 423 -9.08 8.74 -17.29
N LYS A 424 -8.27 9.80 -17.45
CA LYS A 424 -8.60 10.96 -18.27
C LYS A 424 -8.59 10.68 -19.77
N ASN A 425 -7.72 9.79 -20.25
CA ASN A 425 -7.53 9.61 -21.69
C ASN A 425 -8.26 8.40 -22.25
N GLN A 426 -8.36 7.30 -21.49
CA GLN A 426 -8.91 6.03 -21.99
C GLN A 426 -10.23 5.62 -21.30
N LEU A 427 -10.56 6.23 -20.16
CA LEU A 427 -11.75 5.89 -19.35
C LEU A 427 -12.69 7.10 -19.14
N SER A 428 -12.49 8.21 -19.83
CA SER A 428 -13.27 9.44 -19.65
C SER A 428 -14.74 9.32 -20.05
N ASP A 429 -15.02 8.39 -20.96
CA ASP A 429 -16.35 8.04 -21.47
C ASP A 429 -17.07 6.98 -20.62
N ILE A 430 -16.41 6.45 -19.59
CA ILE A 430 -17.02 5.43 -18.73
C ILE A 430 -17.92 6.10 -17.71
N GLU A 431 -19.13 5.54 -17.56
CA GLU A 431 -20.07 5.95 -16.54
C GLU A 431 -19.49 5.74 -15.13
N GLN A 432 -19.53 6.81 -14.33
CA GLN A 432 -19.05 6.80 -12.95
C GLN A 432 -20.24 6.80 -11.99
N ILE A 433 -20.32 5.75 -11.18
CA ILE A 433 -21.37 5.58 -10.19
C ILE A 433 -20.83 5.97 -8.82
N SER A 434 -21.54 6.85 -8.13
CA SER A 434 -21.21 7.26 -6.75
C SER A 434 -22.19 6.65 -5.78
N ILE A 435 -21.68 5.90 -4.82
CA ILE A 435 -22.46 5.17 -3.80
C ILE A 435 -23.41 6.08 -3.02
N LYS A 436 -22.93 7.26 -2.64
CA LYS A 436 -23.70 8.26 -1.89
C LYS A 436 -24.79 8.92 -2.75
N LYS A 437 -24.50 9.20 -4.02
CA LYS A 437 -25.45 9.86 -4.94
C LYS A 437 -26.45 8.87 -5.54
N ASN A 438 -26.02 7.64 -5.78
CA ASN A 438 -26.79 6.58 -6.42
C ASN A 438 -27.43 5.61 -5.41
N HIS A 439 -27.36 5.92 -4.10
CA HIS A 439 -27.97 5.15 -3.00
C HIS A 439 -27.61 3.66 -2.98
N ILE A 440 -26.36 3.32 -3.30
CA ILE A 440 -25.86 1.94 -3.26
C ILE A 440 -25.21 1.72 -1.89
N ASN A 441 -25.69 0.81 -1.06
CA ASN A 441 -25.06 0.51 0.24
C ASN A 441 -25.03 -1.00 0.50
N TRP A 442 -23.83 -1.61 0.59
CA TRP A 442 -23.68 -3.05 0.87
C TRP A 442 -24.23 -3.47 2.25
N THR A 443 -24.30 -2.55 3.22
CA THR A 443 -24.82 -2.87 4.56
C THR A 443 -26.34 -2.72 4.64
N ALA A 444 -26.99 -2.12 3.62
CA ALA A 444 -28.43 -2.01 3.52
C ALA A 444 -28.95 -3.02 2.48
N THR A 445 -30.06 -3.68 2.78
CA THR A 445 -30.65 -4.78 2.00
C THR A 445 -31.17 -4.43 0.60
N ASN A 446 -30.91 -3.22 0.07
CA ASN A 446 -31.45 -2.77 -1.21
C ASN A 446 -30.40 -2.76 -2.33
N TYR A 447 -30.40 -3.82 -3.14
CA TYR A 447 -29.55 -3.98 -4.33
C TYR A 447 -30.25 -3.58 -5.64
N GLU A 448 -31.47 -3.04 -5.60
CA GLU A 448 -32.23 -2.62 -6.78
C GLU A 448 -31.48 -1.62 -7.68
N PRO A 449 -30.73 -0.63 -7.15
CA PRO A 449 -29.93 0.26 -7.99
C PRO A 449 -28.89 -0.49 -8.83
N ILE A 450 -28.30 -1.58 -8.31
CA ILE A 450 -27.34 -2.40 -9.06
C ILE A 450 -28.03 -3.22 -10.15
N LYS A 451 -29.28 -3.64 -9.92
CA LYS A 451 -30.04 -4.38 -10.93
C LYS A 451 -30.25 -3.59 -12.22
N ASN A 452 -30.53 -2.30 -12.07
CA ASN A 452 -30.76 -1.38 -13.19
C ASN A 452 -29.49 -1.03 -13.98
N LEU A 453 -28.30 -1.36 -13.45
CA LEU A 453 -27.02 -1.09 -14.14
C LEU A 453 -26.64 -2.14 -15.18
N ASN A 454 -27.36 -3.26 -15.25
CA ASN A 454 -27.08 -4.37 -16.14
C ASN A 454 -25.69 -5.03 -16.02
N VAL A 455 -25.22 -5.19 -14.77
CA VAL A 455 -23.88 -5.73 -14.47
C VAL A 455 -23.90 -7.25 -14.44
N ASN A 456 -23.07 -7.87 -15.27
CA ASN A 456 -22.90 -9.33 -15.32
C ASN A 456 -21.70 -9.82 -14.50
N LEU A 457 -20.67 -8.98 -14.35
CA LEU A 457 -19.45 -9.31 -13.63
C LEU A 457 -18.98 -8.12 -12.79
N ILE A 458 -18.76 -8.37 -11.50
CA ILE A 458 -18.12 -7.42 -10.58
C ILE A 458 -16.69 -7.85 -10.30
N LEU A 459 -15.78 -6.89 -10.45
CA LEU A 459 -14.37 -6.99 -10.11
C LEU A 459 -14.12 -6.20 -8.81
N MET A 460 -13.63 -6.86 -7.76
CA MET A 460 -13.56 -6.27 -6.43
C MET A 460 -12.29 -6.54 -5.63
N GLY A 461 -11.76 -5.51 -4.97
CA GLY A 461 -10.72 -5.67 -3.95
C GLY A 461 -11.32 -5.66 -2.54
N VAL A 462 -11.00 -6.69 -1.76
CA VAL A 462 -11.55 -6.94 -0.43
C VAL A 462 -10.47 -6.72 0.63
N HIS A 463 -10.82 -6.03 1.71
CA HIS A 463 -10.01 -5.87 2.91
C HIS A 463 -10.44 -6.93 3.93
N GLY A 464 -9.49 -7.74 4.39
CA GLY A 464 -9.69 -9.05 5.04
C GLY A 464 -10.72 -9.20 6.18
N LEU A 465 -11.27 -8.11 6.76
CA LEU A 465 -12.32 -8.19 7.80
C LEU A 465 -13.75 -8.18 7.24
N ILE A 466 -13.99 -7.59 6.07
CA ILE A 466 -15.36 -7.42 5.49
C ILE A 466 -15.81 -8.64 4.67
N LYS A 467 -14.86 -9.52 4.36
CA LYS A 467 -15.10 -10.74 3.58
C LYS A 467 -16.13 -11.68 4.23
N ASN A 468 -16.14 -11.76 5.57
CA ASN A 468 -16.84 -12.85 6.26
C ASN A 468 -18.29 -12.55 6.67
N SER A 469 -18.73 -11.29 6.71
CA SER A 469 -20.09 -10.97 7.19
C SER A 469 -20.97 -10.30 6.14
N ALA A 470 -20.51 -9.23 5.48
CA ALA A 470 -21.31 -8.54 4.46
C ALA A 470 -21.25 -9.24 3.10
N PHE A 471 -20.03 -9.62 2.65
CA PHE A 471 -19.84 -10.32 1.39
C PHE A 471 -20.41 -11.74 1.43
N LYS A 472 -20.12 -12.50 2.50
CA LYS A 472 -20.75 -13.79 2.74
C LYS A 472 -22.28 -13.69 2.74
N LYS A 473 -22.87 -12.66 3.37
CA LYS A 473 -24.32 -12.46 3.35
C LYS A 473 -24.87 -12.16 1.94
N MET A 474 -24.16 -11.43 1.08
CA MET A 474 -24.57 -11.28 -0.34
C MET A 474 -24.52 -12.60 -1.10
N MET A 475 -23.45 -13.38 -0.90
CA MET A 475 -23.22 -14.64 -1.59
C MET A 475 -24.21 -15.71 -1.11
N ASP A 476 -24.41 -15.82 0.20
CA ASP A 476 -25.31 -16.77 0.87
C ASP A 476 -26.78 -16.42 0.63
N GLU A 477 -27.15 -15.14 0.53
CA GLU A 477 -28.52 -14.75 0.17
C GLU A 477 -28.80 -14.93 -1.33
N GLY A 478 -27.80 -15.18 -2.18
CA GLY A 478 -27.97 -15.49 -3.61
C GLY A 478 -28.69 -14.42 -4.43
N LYS A 479 -28.80 -13.18 -3.93
CA LYS A 479 -29.68 -12.13 -4.50
C LYS A 479 -29.08 -11.41 -5.71
N GLN A 480 -28.81 -12.14 -6.80
CA GLN A 480 -28.87 -11.61 -8.18
C GLN A 480 -27.58 -11.12 -8.86
N ILE A 481 -26.34 -11.51 -8.50
CA ILE A 481 -25.16 -11.30 -9.39
C ILE A 481 -24.42 -12.63 -9.48
N LYS A 482 -24.27 -13.16 -10.70
CA LYS A 482 -23.75 -14.53 -10.91
C LYS A 482 -22.23 -14.61 -10.96
N ASN A 483 -21.55 -13.56 -11.39
CA ASN A 483 -20.10 -13.60 -11.60
C ASN A 483 -19.38 -12.54 -10.77
N TRP A 484 -18.32 -12.99 -10.10
CA TRP A 484 -17.52 -12.17 -9.21
C TRP A 484 -16.06 -12.58 -9.32
N ALA A 485 -15.19 -11.66 -9.69
CA ALA A 485 -13.75 -11.85 -9.56
C ALA A 485 -13.25 -10.90 -8.47
N PHE A 486 -12.45 -11.40 -7.54
CA PHE A 486 -11.96 -10.55 -6.46
C PHE A 486 -10.50 -10.80 -6.15
N THR A 487 -9.87 -9.77 -5.60
CA THR A 487 -8.54 -9.81 -5.01
C THR A 487 -8.61 -9.40 -3.55
N ASP A 488 -7.67 -9.88 -2.74
CA ASP A 488 -7.45 -9.34 -1.41
C ASP A 488 -6.41 -8.22 -1.51
N ARG A 489 -6.59 -7.17 -0.72
CA ARG A 489 -5.59 -6.11 -0.61
C ARG A 489 -4.28 -6.66 -0.02
N ARG A 490 -4.37 -7.68 0.82
CA ARG A 490 -3.24 -8.28 1.54
C ARG A 490 -2.98 -9.70 1.02
N PHE A 491 -1.72 -10.11 1.05
CA PHE A 491 -1.33 -11.49 0.78
C PHE A 491 -1.84 -12.37 1.92
N SER A 492 -3.08 -12.86 1.78
CA SER A 492 -3.78 -13.71 2.75
C SER A 492 -3.59 -15.20 2.42
N ASP A 493 -4.03 -16.08 3.33
CA ASP A 493 -4.02 -17.54 3.12
C ASP A 493 -4.70 -17.97 1.82
N GLU A 494 -5.75 -17.27 1.42
CA GLU A 494 -6.40 -17.52 0.13
C GLU A 494 -5.57 -17.06 -1.06
N THR A 495 -4.66 -16.12 -0.90
CA THR A 495 -3.69 -15.81 -1.97
C THR A 495 -2.55 -16.84 -1.96
N ARG A 496 -2.17 -17.36 -0.77
CA ARG A 496 -1.19 -18.44 -0.62
C ARG A 496 -1.61 -19.74 -1.32
N GLN A 497 -2.91 -20.05 -1.41
CA GLN A 497 -3.36 -21.26 -2.13
C GLN A 497 -2.99 -21.28 -3.62
N TYR A 498 -2.61 -20.13 -4.19
CA TYR A 498 -2.14 -20.01 -5.57
C TYR A 498 -0.62 -20.10 -5.70
N VAL A 499 0.11 -20.14 -4.58
CA VAL A 499 1.50 -20.57 -4.50
C VAL A 499 1.50 -22.10 -4.45
N LYS A 500 2.46 -22.76 -5.11
CA LYS A 500 2.51 -24.22 -5.02
C LYS A 500 2.87 -24.62 -3.61
N LYS A 501 2.25 -25.71 -3.13
CA LYS A 501 2.57 -26.28 -1.83
C LYS A 501 4.07 -26.58 -1.73
N GLY A 502 4.72 -26.10 -0.67
CA GLY A 502 6.17 -26.20 -0.47
C GLY A 502 6.99 -25.01 -1.02
N GLU A 503 6.36 -24.06 -1.73
CA GLU A 503 6.99 -22.83 -2.22
C GLU A 503 6.70 -21.61 -1.32
N GLU A 504 5.99 -21.77 -0.20
CA GLU A 504 5.54 -20.66 0.67
C GLU A 504 6.73 -19.86 1.23
N ASP A 505 7.79 -20.54 1.63
CA ASP A 505 9.01 -19.93 2.17
C ASP A 505 9.81 -19.12 1.14
N LEU A 506 9.58 -19.34 -0.16
CA LEU A 506 10.17 -18.50 -1.19
C LEU A 506 9.72 -17.05 -1.00
N TYR A 507 8.47 -16.81 -0.60
CA TYR A 507 7.91 -15.48 -0.43
C TYR A 507 8.20 -14.87 0.94
N SER A 508 9.20 -15.39 1.64
CA SER A 508 9.59 -14.89 2.95
C SER A 508 10.52 -13.68 2.88
N GLN A 509 10.48 -12.82 3.90
CA GLN A 509 11.50 -11.82 4.22
C GLN A 509 12.90 -12.45 4.23
N ASN A 510 12.99 -13.71 4.69
CA ASN A 510 14.25 -14.43 4.77
C ASN A 510 14.87 -14.66 3.40
N ALA A 511 14.08 -15.15 2.44
CA ALA A 511 14.54 -15.42 1.09
C ALA A 511 14.87 -14.15 0.31
N SER A 512 14.24 -13.03 0.65
CA SER A 512 14.10 -11.88 -0.24
C SER A 512 14.82 -10.60 0.22
N ILE A 513 15.22 -10.44 1.47
CA ILE A 513 15.86 -9.20 1.97
C ILE A 513 17.38 -9.35 2.03
N LEU A 514 18.13 -8.33 1.58
CA LEU A 514 19.60 -8.31 1.70
C LEU A 514 20.06 -8.26 3.17
N GLY A 515 21.13 -9.00 3.46
CA GLY A 515 21.72 -9.08 4.80
C GLY A 515 21.02 -10.08 5.74
N TRP A 516 19.85 -10.60 5.35
CA TRP A 516 19.12 -11.55 6.19
C TRP A 516 19.79 -12.93 6.28
N ASP A 517 20.34 -13.42 5.16
CA ASP A 517 21.10 -14.67 5.15
C ASP A 517 22.38 -14.57 5.99
N GLU A 518 23.03 -13.40 6.00
CA GLU A 518 24.19 -13.14 6.86
C GLU A 518 23.79 -13.23 8.34
N PHE A 519 22.65 -12.63 8.72
CA PHE A 519 22.08 -12.79 10.06
C PHE A 519 21.85 -14.28 10.41
N LEU A 520 21.16 -15.04 9.57
CA LEU A 520 20.89 -16.47 9.81
C LEU A 520 22.17 -17.31 9.93
N LYS A 521 23.18 -17.05 9.09
CA LYS A 521 24.48 -17.72 9.17
C LYS A 521 25.22 -17.43 10.47
N THR A 522 25.20 -16.18 10.94
CA THR A 522 25.84 -15.83 12.22
C THR A 522 25.10 -16.40 13.43
N LYS A 523 23.77 -16.53 13.35
CA LYS A 523 22.93 -17.15 14.38
C LYS A 523 23.28 -18.63 14.58
N ASN A 524 23.42 -19.41 13.51
CA ASN A 524 23.66 -20.85 13.61
C ASN A 524 25.09 -21.21 14.04
N ASN A 525 26.00 -20.22 14.09
CA ASN A 525 27.38 -20.36 14.54
C ASN A 525 27.61 -19.84 15.97
N GLN A 526 26.55 -19.41 16.67
CA GLN A 526 26.51 -19.04 18.09
C GLN A 526 25.75 -20.11 18.86
#